data_AF-A0A7S0WRD4-F1
#
_entry.id   AF-A0A7S0WRD4-F1
#
_cell.length_a   1.000
_cell.length_b   1.000
_cell.length_c   1.000
_cell.angle_alpha   90.00
_cell.angle_beta   90.00
_cell.angle_gamma   90.00
#
_symmetry.space_group_name_H-M   'P 1'
#
loop_
_entity.id
_entity.type
_entity.pdbx_description
1 polymer ?
#
loop_
_entity_poly.entity_id
_entity_poly.type
_entity_poly.pdbx_seq_one_letter_code
_entity_poly.pdbx_strand_id
1 'polypeptide(L)'
;KAESGKRLRQLLDMESSMTMTKNHHYFTDSRQRFMEQISSKLAGRQQAIKDNDSNLNQALAYINASGLGLSKEQLVGMLLKSKCSVKEETLNVIASTMAYFKVSAKRFCDYVPMTIWQTMMHGLDGAFVEAVARGLSEVARDNSGTSGIGGTPDVDW
;
A
#
# COMPACT_ATOMS: atom_id res chain seq x y z
N LYS A 1 6.67 -5.34 26.05
CA LYS A 1 5.86 -5.84 24.91
C LYS A 1 5.14 -4.66 24.23
N ALA A 2 5.27 -4.53 22.91
CA ALA A 2 4.41 -3.77 21.97
C ALA A 2 4.59 -2.25 21.74
N GLU A 3 5.80 -1.67 21.88
CA GLU A 3 6.05 -0.29 21.42
C GLU A 3 5.83 -0.14 19.91
N SER A 4 6.37 -1.07 19.09
CA SER A 4 6.12 -1.09 17.64
C SER A 4 4.63 -1.23 17.34
N GLY A 5 3.93 -2.10 18.07
CA GLY A 5 2.49 -2.29 17.91
C GLY A 5 1.70 -1.02 18.22
N LYS A 6 2.11 -0.22 19.22
CA LYS A 6 1.49 1.07 19.52
C LYS A 6 1.75 2.09 18.42
N ARG A 7 2.98 2.19 17.92
CA ARG A 7 3.35 3.10 16.81
C ARG A 7 2.65 2.74 15.50
N LEU A 8 2.54 1.45 15.19
CA LEU A 8 1.81 0.98 14.01
C LEU A 8 0.31 1.25 14.12
N ARG A 9 -0.30 1.08 15.30
CA ARG A 9 -1.70 1.47 15.54
C ARG A 9 -1.91 2.98 15.37
N GLN A 10 -1.02 3.81 15.89
CA GLN A 10 -1.08 5.26 15.66
C GLN A 10 -1.00 5.62 14.18
N LEU A 11 -0.18 4.92 13.39
CA LEU A 11 -0.10 5.08 11.94
C LEU A 11 -1.42 4.73 11.24
N LEU A 12 -2.06 3.64 11.65
CA LEU A 12 -3.37 3.24 11.15
C LEU A 12 -4.46 4.24 11.55
N ASP A 13 -4.46 4.71 12.79
CA ASP A 13 -5.43 5.69 13.30
C ASP A 13 -5.33 7.00 12.51
N MET A 14 -4.11 7.49 12.24
CA MET A 14 -3.89 8.67 11.42
C MET A 14 -4.50 8.52 10.02
N GLU A 15 -4.26 7.38 9.35
CA GLU A 15 -4.79 7.10 8.01
C GLU A 15 -6.32 6.92 8.01
N SER A 16 -6.89 6.41 9.10
CA SER A 16 -8.35 6.27 9.27
C SER A 16 -9.06 7.60 9.54
N SER A 17 -8.39 8.52 10.25
CA SER A 17 -8.97 9.80 10.68
C SER A 17 -9.00 10.85 9.58
N MET A 18 -7.98 10.88 8.71
CA MET A 18 -7.86 11.90 7.67
C MET A 18 -7.01 11.40 6.51
N THR A 19 -7.60 11.34 5.32
CA THR A 19 -6.86 11.04 4.10
C THR A 19 -6.06 12.26 3.65
N MET A 20 -4.91 12.49 4.30
CA MET A 20 -3.99 13.57 3.95
C MET A 20 -2.60 13.02 3.63
N THR A 21 -1.91 13.70 2.72
CA THR A 21 -0.49 13.45 2.48
C THR A 21 0.30 14.75 2.55
N LYS A 22 1.39 14.72 3.32
CA LYS A 22 2.39 15.79 3.32
C LYS A 22 3.32 15.69 2.09
N ASN A 23 3.30 14.56 1.38
CA ASN A 23 4.07 14.32 0.18
C ASN A 23 3.36 14.90 -1.05
N HIS A 24 3.13 16.21 -1.05
CA HIS A 24 2.31 16.88 -2.07
C HIS A 24 2.87 16.71 -3.48
N HIS A 25 4.20 16.81 -3.65
CA HIS A 25 4.86 16.60 -4.93
C HIS A 25 4.55 15.21 -5.52
N TYR A 26 4.78 14.14 -4.75
CA TYR A 26 4.53 12.76 -5.20
C TYR A 26 3.04 12.49 -5.48
N PHE A 27 2.15 13.13 -4.73
CA PHE A 27 0.73 13.06 -4.97
C PHE A 27 0.35 13.73 -6.29
N THR A 28 0.80 14.97 -6.50
CA THR A 28 0.49 15.75 -7.71
C THR A 28 1.02 15.05 -8.96
N ASP A 29 2.26 14.57 -8.94
CA ASP A 29 2.84 13.81 -10.04
C ASP A 29 2.07 12.53 -10.34
N SER A 30 1.70 11.77 -9.29
CA SER A 30 0.97 10.52 -9.47
C SER A 30 -0.44 10.78 -9.98
N ARG A 31 -1.11 11.81 -9.49
CA ARG A 31 -2.44 12.23 -9.94
C ARG A 31 -2.40 12.60 -11.42
N GLN A 32 -1.41 13.40 -11.83
CA GLN A 32 -1.24 13.79 -13.22
C GLN A 32 -1.07 12.58 -14.14
N ARG A 33 -0.18 11.64 -13.77
CA ARG A 33 0.02 10.41 -14.54
C ARG A 33 -1.25 9.55 -14.63
N PHE A 34 -2.01 9.43 -13.55
CA PHE A 34 -3.27 8.68 -13.58
C PHE A 34 -4.33 9.39 -14.43
N MET A 35 -4.41 10.72 -14.38
CA MET A 35 -5.28 11.49 -15.28
C MET A 35 -4.93 11.23 -16.75
N GLU A 36 -3.65 11.31 -17.11
CA GLU A 36 -3.19 11.04 -18.48
C GLU A 36 -3.53 9.62 -18.92
N GLN A 37 -3.32 8.61 -18.07
CA GLN A 37 -3.64 7.22 -18.36
C GLN A 37 -5.13 6.99 -18.58
N ILE A 38 -5.98 7.55 -17.71
CA ILE A 38 -7.43 7.36 -17.80
C ILE A 38 -7.96 8.09 -19.04
N SER A 39 -7.54 9.33 -19.27
CA SER A 39 -7.93 10.13 -20.43
C SER A 39 -7.47 9.48 -21.75
N SER A 40 -6.24 8.97 -21.80
CA SER A 40 -5.73 8.25 -22.98
C SER A 40 -6.53 6.98 -23.28
N LYS A 41 -6.86 6.18 -22.26
CA LYS A 41 -7.70 4.97 -22.43
C LYS A 41 -9.12 5.31 -22.89
N LEU A 42 -9.70 6.40 -22.37
CA LEU A 42 -11.00 6.87 -22.81
C LEU A 42 -10.94 7.32 -24.28
N ALA A 43 -9.97 8.15 -24.66
CA ALA A 43 -9.77 8.60 -26.03
C ALA A 43 -9.54 7.43 -27.00
N GLY A 44 -8.67 6.49 -26.63
CA GLY A 44 -8.39 5.28 -27.43
C GLY A 44 -9.64 4.41 -27.63
N ARG A 45 -10.50 4.30 -26.61
CA ARG A 45 -11.79 3.59 -26.74
C ARG A 45 -12.76 4.31 -27.66
N GLN A 46 -12.82 5.65 -27.62
CA GLN A 46 -13.64 6.44 -28.53
C GLN A 46 -13.16 6.27 -29.98
N GLN A 47 -11.84 6.23 -30.19
CA GLN A 47 -11.25 6.00 -31.51
C GLN A 47 -11.52 4.58 -32.01
N ALA A 48 -11.33 3.56 -31.17
CA ALA A 48 -11.63 2.17 -31.52
C ALA A 48 -13.10 1.91 -31.89
N ILE A 49 -14.03 2.70 -31.34
CA ILE A 49 -15.45 2.68 -31.77
C ILE A 49 -15.58 3.27 -33.16
N LYS A 50 -14.90 4.39 -33.47
CA LYS A 50 -14.95 5.02 -34.80
C LYS A 50 -14.29 4.17 -35.89
N ASP A 51 -13.22 3.45 -35.55
CA ASP A 51 -12.45 2.63 -36.50
C ASP A 51 -13.16 1.31 -36.85
N ASN A 52 -14.14 0.88 -36.05
CA ASN A 52 -14.90 -0.36 -36.24
C ASN A 52 -16.03 -0.22 -37.27
N ASP A 53 -15.69 0.30 -38.45
CA ASP A 53 -16.68 0.77 -39.41
C ASP A 53 -17.59 -0.33 -39.97
N SER A 54 -17.05 -1.53 -40.21
CA SER A 54 -17.82 -2.68 -40.70
C SER A 54 -18.92 -3.10 -39.72
N ASN A 55 -18.57 -3.23 -38.44
CA ASN A 55 -19.51 -3.59 -37.37
C ASN A 55 -20.56 -2.48 -37.14
N LEU A 56 -20.14 -1.22 -37.28
CA LEU A 56 -21.04 -0.06 -37.21
C LEU A 56 -22.06 -0.05 -38.34
N ASN A 57 -21.63 -0.27 -39.58
CA ASN A 57 -22.50 -0.33 -40.73
C ASN A 57 -23.48 -1.51 -40.66
N GLN A 58 -23.02 -2.66 -40.16
CA GLN A 58 -23.89 -3.80 -39.94
C GLN A 58 -24.94 -3.53 -38.85
N ALA A 59 -24.54 -2.93 -37.73
CA ALA A 59 -25.46 -2.53 -36.67
C ALA A 59 -26.48 -1.48 -37.16
N LEU A 60 -26.05 -0.50 -37.95
CA LEU A 60 -26.93 0.48 -38.58
C LEU A 60 -27.97 -0.18 -39.49
N ALA A 61 -27.57 -1.17 -40.29
CA ALA A 61 -28.50 -1.89 -41.16
C ALA A 61 -29.61 -2.58 -40.36
N TYR A 62 -29.28 -3.27 -39.26
CA TYR A 62 -30.28 -3.91 -38.38
C TYR A 62 -31.20 -2.91 -37.67
N ILE A 63 -30.64 -1.79 -37.20
CA ILE A 63 -31.40 -0.73 -36.52
C ILE A 63 -32.36 -0.03 -37.50
N ASN A 64 -31.89 0.24 -38.72
CA ASN A 64 -32.72 0.86 -39.76
C ASN A 64 -33.81 -0.10 -40.27
N ALA A 65 -33.51 -1.40 -40.37
CA ALA A 65 -34.52 -2.42 -40.63
C ALA A 65 -35.60 -2.50 -39.54
N SER A 66 -35.29 -2.05 -38.32
CA SER A 66 -36.23 -1.96 -37.19
C SER A 66 -37.03 -0.65 -37.18
N GLY A 67 -36.87 0.22 -38.19
CA GLY A 67 -37.66 1.44 -38.36
C GLY A 67 -37.14 2.68 -37.62
N LEU A 68 -35.96 2.62 -37.01
CA LEU A 68 -35.41 3.73 -36.20
C LEU A 68 -34.71 4.83 -37.01
N GLY A 69 -34.40 4.61 -38.30
CA GLY A 69 -33.90 5.64 -39.21
C GLY A 69 -32.70 6.45 -38.70
N LEU A 70 -31.74 5.78 -38.06
CA LEU A 70 -30.57 6.41 -37.43
C LEU A 70 -29.43 6.61 -38.43
N SER A 71 -28.81 7.78 -38.38
CA SER A 71 -27.53 8.04 -39.06
C SER A 71 -26.36 7.44 -38.28
N LYS A 72 -25.24 7.21 -38.97
CA LYS A 72 -24.00 6.70 -38.36
C LYS A 72 -23.50 7.62 -37.25
N GLU A 73 -23.56 8.92 -37.47
CA GLU A 73 -23.15 9.96 -36.53
C GLU A 73 -24.03 9.95 -35.28
N GLN A 74 -25.34 9.70 -35.45
CA GLN A 74 -26.27 9.58 -34.33
C GLN A 74 -26.01 8.33 -33.51
N LEU A 75 -25.77 7.18 -34.16
CA LEU A 75 -25.45 5.93 -33.46
C LEU A 75 -24.12 6.04 -32.68
N VAL A 76 -23.08 6.59 -33.31
CA VAL A 76 -21.80 6.87 -32.65
C VAL A 76 -22.00 7.87 -31.51
N GLY A 77 -22.77 8.93 -31.73
CA GLY A 77 -23.11 9.90 -30.69
C GLY A 77 -23.84 9.27 -29.50
N MET A 78 -24.78 8.35 -29.73
CA MET A 78 -25.49 7.62 -28.68
C MET A 78 -24.57 6.63 -27.94
N LEU A 79 -23.68 5.93 -28.65
CA LEU A 79 -22.70 5.03 -28.03
C LEU A 79 -21.70 5.79 -27.15
N LEU A 80 -21.25 6.96 -27.62
CA LEU A 80 -20.34 7.82 -26.88
C LEU A 80 -21.03 8.50 -25.69
N LYS A 81 -22.26 9.00 -25.86
CA LYS A 81 -23.04 9.61 -24.76
C LYS A 81 -23.48 8.59 -23.71
N SER A 82 -23.87 7.37 -24.11
CA SER A 82 -24.38 6.35 -23.17
C SER A 82 -23.29 5.67 -22.35
N LYS A 83 -22.02 5.64 -22.81
CA LYS A 83 -20.92 4.94 -22.11
C LYS A 83 -19.77 5.83 -21.66
N CYS A 84 -19.68 7.09 -22.10
CA CYS A 84 -18.47 7.89 -21.95
C CYS A 84 -18.72 9.36 -21.57
N SER A 85 -19.79 9.68 -20.85
CA SER A 85 -19.89 10.99 -20.18
C SER A 85 -19.34 10.92 -18.75
N VAL A 86 -18.15 10.34 -18.57
CA VAL A 86 -17.46 10.51 -17.28
C VAL A 86 -17.04 11.97 -17.22
N LYS A 87 -17.68 12.75 -16.34
CA LYS A 87 -17.34 14.15 -16.15
C LYS A 87 -15.88 14.25 -15.74
N GLU A 88 -15.20 15.31 -16.18
CA GLU A 88 -13.79 15.57 -15.83
C GLU A 88 -13.57 15.57 -14.32
N GLU A 89 -14.55 16.07 -13.55
CA GLU A 89 -14.57 16.02 -12.10
C GLU A 89 -14.48 14.58 -11.55
N THR A 90 -15.22 13.64 -12.14
CA THR A 90 -15.15 12.22 -11.76
C THR A 90 -13.79 11.62 -12.09
N LEU A 91 -13.19 11.99 -13.22
CA LEU A 91 -11.83 11.56 -13.57
C LEU A 91 -10.82 12.09 -12.56
N ASN A 92 -10.96 13.36 -12.16
CA ASN A 92 -10.10 13.97 -11.15
C ASN A 92 -10.25 13.28 -9.80
N VAL A 93 -11.47 12.90 -9.39
CA VAL A 93 -11.68 12.10 -8.16
C VAL A 93 -10.99 10.75 -8.27
N ILE A 94 -11.19 10.01 -9.36
CA ILE A 94 -10.55 8.69 -9.56
C ILE A 94 -9.02 8.81 -9.51
N ALA A 95 -8.45 9.75 -10.26
CA ALA A 95 -7.01 9.95 -10.29
C ALA A 95 -6.45 10.40 -8.94
N SER A 96 -7.18 11.25 -8.21
CA SER A 96 -6.80 11.70 -6.87
C SER A 96 -6.82 10.55 -5.86
N THR A 97 -7.86 9.71 -5.89
CA THR A 97 -7.95 8.51 -5.05
C THR A 97 -6.82 7.53 -5.37
N MET A 98 -6.54 7.26 -6.64
CA MET A 98 -5.43 6.39 -7.05
C MET A 98 -4.07 6.95 -6.61
N ALA A 99 -3.86 8.26 -6.77
CA ALA A 99 -2.65 8.94 -6.32
C ALA A 99 -2.47 8.82 -4.80
N TYR A 100 -3.55 9.01 -4.04
CA TYR A 100 -3.54 8.83 -2.59
C TYR A 100 -3.15 7.40 -2.20
N PHE A 101 -3.77 6.38 -2.80
CA PHE A 101 -3.46 4.98 -2.51
C PHE A 101 -2.00 4.64 -2.84
N LYS A 102 -1.47 5.14 -3.96
CA LYS A 102 -0.07 4.93 -4.31
C LYS A 102 0.88 5.54 -3.28
N VAL A 103 0.62 6.76 -2.84
CA VAL A 103 1.49 7.46 -1.87
C VAL A 103 1.36 6.83 -0.48
N SER A 104 0.15 6.52 -0.02
CA SER A 104 -0.08 5.85 1.26
C SER A 104 0.51 4.45 1.31
N ALA A 105 0.37 3.65 0.25
CA ALA A 105 1.01 2.33 0.16
C ALA A 105 2.52 2.43 0.33
N LYS A 106 3.17 3.40 -0.33
CA LYS A 106 4.61 3.62 -0.14
C LYS A 106 4.96 3.97 1.31
N ARG A 107 4.16 4.81 1.98
CA ARG A 107 4.37 5.12 3.40
C ARG A 107 4.34 3.85 4.25
N PHE A 108 3.36 2.98 4.06
CA PHE A 108 3.27 1.73 4.82
C PHE A 108 4.45 0.79 4.55
N CYS A 109 4.83 0.62 3.27
CA CYS A 109 5.97 -0.20 2.90
C CYS A 109 7.29 0.30 3.50
N ASP A 110 7.45 1.61 3.67
CA ASP A 110 8.68 2.20 4.23
C ASP A 110 8.63 2.26 5.78
N TYR A 111 7.52 2.69 6.38
CA TYR A 111 7.39 2.91 7.82
C TYR A 111 7.29 1.63 8.65
N VAL A 112 6.64 0.58 8.12
CA VAL A 112 6.44 -0.68 8.88
C VAL A 112 7.79 -1.35 9.14
N PRO A 113 8.65 -1.62 8.13
CA PRO A 113 9.96 -2.20 8.38
C PRO A 113 10.85 -1.30 9.24
N MET A 114 10.83 0.02 9.00
CA MET A 114 11.62 0.97 9.80
C MET A 114 11.24 0.94 11.28
N THR A 115 9.94 0.90 11.59
CA THR A 115 9.45 0.86 12.98
C THR A 115 9.83 -0.44 13.68
N ILE A 116 9.71 -1.56 12.96
CA ILE A 116 10.14 -2.88 13.46
C ILE A 116 11.65 -2.85 13.73
N TRP A 117 12.43 -2.40 12.76
CA TRP A 117 13.89 -2.31 12.85
C TRP A 117 14.35 -1.47 14.05
N GLN A 118 13.82 -0.25 14.20
CA GLN A 118 14.12 0.63 15.33
C GLN A 118 13.82 -0.05 16.66
N THR A 119 12.68 -0.75 16.77
CA THR A 119 12.33 -1.43 18.02
C THR A 119 13.22 -2.64 18.28
N MET A 120 13.63 -3.36 17.23
CA MET A 120 14.56 -4.48 17.39
C MET A 120 15.93 -4.00 17.84
N MET A 121 16.51 -2.97 17.21
CA MET A 121 17.82 -2.44 17.58
C MET A 121 17.82 -1.89 19.01
N HIS A 122 16.89 -1.00 19.35
CA HIS A 122 16.82 -0.44 20.71
C HIS A 122 16.41 -1.47 21.77
N GLY A 123 15.59 -2.46 21.39
CA GLY A 123 15.19 -3.54 22.29
C GLY A 123 16.33 -4.52 22.58
N LEU A 124 17.22 -4.73 21.61
CA LEU A 124 18.43 -5.53 21.81
C LEU A 124 19.41 -4.81 22.72
N ASP A 125 19.73 -3.53 22.47
CA ASP A 125 20.79 -2.83 23.21
C ASP A 125 20.62 -2.85 24.74
N GLY A 126 19.40 -2.64 25.25
CA GLY A 126 19.15 -2.65 26.70
C GLY A 126 18.90 -4.04 27.27
N ALA A 127 17.94 -4.77 26.69
CA ALA A 127 17.49 -6.03 27.29
C ALA A 127 18.50 -7.16 27.10
N PHE A 128 19.28 -7.16 26.01
CA PHE A 128 20.34 -8.14 25.79
C PHE A 128 21.47 -7.95 26.79
N VAL A 129 21.94 -6.71 26.98
CA VAL A 129 23.01 -6.40 27.95
C VAL A 129 22.58 -6.77 29.36
N GLU A 130 21.35 -6.42 29.77
CA GLU A 130 20.80 -6.82 31.08
C GLU A 130 20.63 -8.33 31.23
N ALA A 131 20.25 -9.04 30.16
CA ALA A 131 20.11 -10.50 30.20
C ALA A 131 21.48 -11.19 30.30
N VAL A 132 22.48 -10.73 29.54
CA VAL A 132 23.85 -11.22 29.61
C VAL A 132 24.46 -10.94 30.98
N ALA A 133 24.30 -9.73 31.53
CA ALA A 133 24.79 -9.37 32.85
C ALA A 133 24.18 -10.24 33.96
N ARG A 134 22.86 -10.53 33.88
CA ARG A 134 22.20 -11.45 34.80
C ARG A 134 22.74 -12.87 34.69
N GLY A 135 22.82 -13.42 33.47
CA GLY A 135 23.34 -14.77 33.26
C GLY A 135 24.78 -14.93 33.77
N LEU A 136 25.65 -13.94 33.53
CA LEU A 136 27.03 -13.93 34.06
C LEU A 136 27.05 -13.87 35.59
N SER A 137 26.16 -13.09 36.19
CA SER A 137 26.07 -12.96 37.66
C SER A 137 25.58 -14.26 38.31
N GLU A 138 24.64 -14.97 37.68
CA GLU A 138 24.15 -16.28 38.15
C GLU A 138 25.26 -17.33 38.09
N VAL A 139 26.01 -17.41 36.97
CA VAL A 139 27.14 -18.33 36.83
C VAL A 139 28.26 -18.04 37.84
N ALA A 140 28.55 -16.77 38.12
CA ALA A 140 29.53 -16.39 39.15
C ALA A 140 29.07 -16.79 40.57
N ARG A 141 27.76 -16.78 40.82
CA ARG A 141 27.18 -17.16 42.11
C ARG A 141 27.23 -18.67 42.34
N ASP A 142 26.97 -19.45 41.31
CA ASP A 142 27.05 -20.92 41.38
C ASP A 142 28.50 -21.39 41.61
N ASN A 143 29.48 -20.74 40.98
CA ASN A 143 30.90 -21.07 41.17
C ASN A 143 31.47 -20.68 42.54
N SER A 144 30.86 -19.71 43.25
CA SER A 144 31.27 -19.32 44.61
C SER A 144 30.63 -20.16 45.71
N GLY A 145 29.59 -20.94 45.38
CA GLY A 145 28.94 -21.90 46.29
C GLY A 145 29.64 -23.27 46.39
N THR A 146 30.54 -23.61 45.47
CA THR A 146 31.22 -24.93 45.42
C THR A 146 32.58 -25.00 46.13
N SER A 147 33.05 -23.93 46.77
CA SER A 147 34.33 -23.91 47.51
C SER A 147 34.23 -24.41 48.95
N GLY A 148 33.37 -25.41 49.21
CA GLY A 148 32.96 -25.79 50.57
C GLY A 148 32.87 -27.28 50.86
N ILE A 149 33.59 -28.17 50.17
CA ILE A 149 33.82 -29.56 50.64
C ILE A 149 35.25 -29.98 50.27
N GLY A 150 36.24 -29.41 50.95
CA GLY A 150 37.59 -29.95 51.03
C GLY A 150 37.65 -30.96 52.17
N GLY A 151 37.07 -32.15 51.98
CA GLY A 151 37.31 -33.28 52.87
C GLY A 151 38.76 -33.71 52.71
N THR A 152 39.56 -33.55 53.76
CA THR A 152 40.86 -34.20 53.88
C THR A 152 40.68 -35.71 53.72
N PRO A 153 41.42 -36.40 52.83
CA PRO A 153 41.45 -37.85 52.88
C PRO A 153 42.20 -38.24 54.15
N ASP A 154 41.55 -39.01 55.02
CA ASP A 154 42.23 -39.78 56.06
C ASP A 154 43.27 -40.67 55.37
N VAL A 155 44.53 -40.46 55.72
CA VAL A 155 45.63 -41.36 55.35
C VAL A 155 46.12 -41.97 56.66
N ASP A 156 45.70 -43.21 56.90
CA ASP A 156 46.26 -44.09 57.93
C ASP A 156 47.74 -44.35 57.64
N TRP A 157 48.61 -43.85 58.52
CA TRP A 157 49.86 -44.49 58.97
C TRP A 157 50.21 -44.01 60.39
#